data_AF-A0A7C1J9T2-F1
#
_entry.id   AF-A0A7C1J9T2-F1
#
_cell.length_a   1.000
_cell.length_b   1.000
_cell.length_c   1.000
_cell.angle_alpha   90.00
_cell.angle_beta   90.00
_cell.angle_gamma   90.00
#
_symmetry.space_group_name_H-M   'P 1'
#
loop_
_entity.id
_entity.type
_entity.pdbx_description
1 polymer ?
#
loop_
_entity_poly.entity_id
_entity_poly.type
_entity_poly.pdbx_seq_one_letter_code
_entity_poly.pdbx_strand_id
1 'polypeptide(L)'
;MADTATLRFPECLIVKVVEEGTDRPIAGIAVGLTLHAARKNDYNLLPGLTDSAGLVRISRAWVEKAIAEIAGFFVMDYSSRIEECSSTATIEVLSEHDLSAVVAARQLYAEAPPMGIAPSAGQLITAENRDYEPRVVTVTLDRPDRVRLVVVALKPRVQVE
;
A
#
# COMPACT_ATOMS: atom_id res chain seq x y z
N MET A 1 -22.71 -19.30 9.64
CA MET A 1 -21.76 -18.34 10.24
C MET A 1 -20.46 -18.53 9.50
N ALA A 2 -20.11 -17.62 8.59
CA ALA A 2 -18.85 -17.72 7.86
C ALA A 2 -17.71 -17.43 8.84
N ASP A 3 -16.81 -18.39 8.97
CA ASP A 3 -15.55 -18.24 9.69
C ASP A 3 -14.78 -17.10 9.01
N THR A 4 -14.93 -15.89 9.54
CA THR A 4 -14.38 -14.69 8.93
C THR A 4 -12.94 -14.63 9.37
N ALA A 5 -12.06 -15.25 8.59
CA ALA A 5 -10.64 -15.32 8.89
C ALA A 5 -10.11 -13.92 9.26
N THR A 6 -9.65 -13.80 10.51
CA THR A 6 -9.12 -12.56 11.08
C THR A 6 -7.78 -12.22 10.45
N LEU A 7 -7.53 -10.94 10.17
CA LEU A 7 -6.23 -10.47 9.72
C LEU A 7 -5.14 -10.78 10.76
N ARG A 8 -4.14 -11.55 10.35
CA ARG A 8 -2.89 -11.78 11.09
C ARG A 8 -1.75 -11.14 10.30
N PHE A 9 -1.65 -9.81 10.42
CA PHE A 9 -0.60 -9.08 9.72
C PHE A 9 0.79 -9.50 10.23
N PRO A 10 1.76 -9.78 9.34
CA PRO A 10 3.10 -10.22 9.73
C PRO A 10 3.87 -9.12 10.47
N GLU A 11 4.93 -9.44 11.21
CA GLU A 11 5.79 -8.40 11.81
C GLU A 11 6.32 -7.44 10.71
N CYS A 12 6.63 -7.98 9.53
CA CYS A 12 6.96 -7.22 8.33
C CYS A 12 6.38 -7.85 7.06
N LEU A 13 5.64 -7.06 6.28
CA LEU A 13 5.26 -7.36 4.91
C LEU A 13 6.26 -6.67 3.97
N ILE A 14 6.92 -7.46 3.13
CA ILE A 14 7.84 -6.99 2.10
C ILE A 14 7.13 -7.13 0.76
N VAL A 15 6.96 -6.00 0.05
CA VAL A 15 6.52 -6.00 -1.34
C VAL A 15 7.75 -5.83 -2.22
N LYS A 16 8.01 -6.80 -3.09
CA LYS A 16 9.04 -6.73 -4.11
C LYS A 16 8.40 -6.46 -5.46
N VAL A 17 8.77 -5.36 -6.08
CA VAL A 17 8.33 -4.98 -7.42
C VAL A 17 9.43 -5.32 -8.42
N VAL A 18 9.06 -6.05 -9.46
CA VAL A 18 9.99 -6.49 -10.53
C VAL A 18 9.38 -6.25 -11.90
N GLU A 19 10.22 -6.12 -12.92
CA GLU A 19 9.79 -6.08 -14.31
C GLU A 19 9.39 -7.48 -14.79
N GLU A 20 8.21 -7.58 -15.40
CA GLU A 20 7.67 -8.82 -15.95
C GLU A 20 8.55 -9.29 -17.13
N GLY A 21 8.98 -10.55 -17.06
CA GLY A 21 9.81 -11.19 -18.09
C GLY A 21 11.32 -11.07 -17.87
N THR A 22 11.81 -10.07 -17.12
CA THR A 22 13.25 -9.93 -16.80
C THR A 22 13.58 -10.15 -15.32
N ASP A 23 12.57 -10.15 -14.43
CA ASP A 23 12.69 -10.23 -12.97
C ASP A 23 13.61 -9.15 -12.36
N ARG A 24 13.92 -8.09 -13.12
CA ARG A 24 14.75 -6.99 -12.65
C ARG A 24 13.99 -6.17 -11.61
N PRO A 25 14.61 -5.80 -10.48
CA PRO A 25 13.97 -4.96 -9.48
C PRO A 25 13.68 -3.56 -10.04
N ILE A 26 12.52 -3.00 -9.69
CA ILE A 26 12.11 -1.66 -10.11
C ILE A 26 12.06 -0.72 -8.90
N ALA A 27 12.89 0.32 -8.91
CA ALA A 27 12.96 1.34 -7.87
C ALA A 27 11.92 2.46 -8.12
N GLY A 28 11.66 3.29 -7.11
CA GLY A 28 10.86 4.50 -7.27
C GLY A 28 9.37 4.28 -7.53
N ILE A 29 8.85 3.06 -7.34
CA ILE A 29 7.43 2.73 -7.53
C ILE A 29 6.65 2.98 -6.25
N ALA A 30 5.58 3.76 -6.36
CA ALA A 30 4.58 3.90 -5.31
C ALA A 30 3.66 2.68 -5.29
N VAL A 31 3.60 2.03 -4.14
CA VAL A 31 2.77 0.86 -3.89
C VAL A 31 1.74 1.22 -2.83
N GLY A 32 0.45 1.01 -3.12
CA GLY A 32 -0.66 1.11 -2.19
C GLY A 32 -0.90 -0.22 -1.47
N LEU A 33 -1.36 -0.13 -0.23
CA LEU A 33 -1.83 -1.24 0.58
C LEU A 33 -3.24 -0.91 1.09
N THR A 34 -4.22 -1.71 0.69
CA THR A 34 -5.59 -1.63 1.20
C THR A 34 -5.85 -2.77 2.17
N LEU A 35 -6.22 -2.44 3.41
CA LEU A 35 -6.74 -3.40 4.38
C LEU A 35 -8.25 -3.30 4.45
N HIS A 36 -8.94 -4.41 4.17
CA HIS A 36 -10.40 -4.43 4.09
C HIS A 36 -11.02 -4.56 5.47
N ALA A 37 -11.75 -3.54 5.93
CA ALA A 37 -12.36 -3.55 7.26
C ALA A 37 -13.63 -4.41 7.30
N ALA A 38 -13.89 -5.11 8.41
CA ALA A 38 -15.06 -5.99 8.50
C ALA A 38 -16.41 -5.26 8.60
N ARG A 39 -16.44 -4.02 9.10
CA ARG A 39 -17.69 -3.27 9.33
C ARG A 39 -17.86 -2.03 8.47
N LYS A 40 -16.84 -1.18 8.33
CA LYS A 40 -16.91 0.01 7.48
C LYS A 40 -15.54 0.62 7.19
N ASN A 41 -15.40 1.12 5.96
CA ASN A 41 -14.27 1.85 5.37
C ASN A 41 -12.93 1.10 5.41
N ASP A 42 -12.39 0.83 4.22
CA ASP A 42 -11.08 0.22 4.09
C ASP A 42 -9.97 1.22 4.46
N TYR A 43 -8.86 0.70 4.95
CA TYR A 43 -7.65 1.48 5.18
C TYR A 43 -6.82 1.49 3.92
N ASN A 44 -6.83 2.61 3.21
CA ASN A 44 -5.96 2.84 2.06
C ASN A 44 -4.68 3.51 2.52
N LEU A 45 -3.60 2.75 2.50
CA LEU A 45 -2.28 3.16 2.98
C LEU A 45 -1.34 3.28 1.80
N LEU A 46 -0.44 4.26 1.84
CA LEU A 46 0.63 4.40 0.88
C LEU A 46 1.97 4.30 1.61
N PRO A 47 2.55 3.09 1.72
CA PRO A 47 3.91 2.94 2.20
C PRO A 47 4.90 3.68 1.28
N GLY A 48 6.17 3.73 1.71
CA GLY A 48 7.24 4.36 0.94
C GLY A 48 7.36 3.84 -0.50
N LEU A 49 8.13 4.54 -1.33
CA LEU A 49 8.48 4.07 -2.68
C LEU A 49 9.43 2.87 -2.60
N THR A 50 9.45 2.03 -3.64
CA THR A 50 10.42 0.93 -3.74
C THR A 50 11.86 1.44 -3.73
N ASP A 51 12.72 0.75 -2.98
CA ASP A 51 14.16 1.03 -2.94
C ASP A 51 14.89 0.51 -4.21
N SER A 52 16.22 0.67 -4.26
CA SER A 52 17.04 0.20 -5.40
C SER A 52 17.02 -1.32 -5.61
N ALA A 53 16.54 -2.09 -4.63
CA ALA A 53 16.32 -3.54 -4.75
C ALA A 53 14.86 -3.87 -5.12
N GLY A 54 14.05 -2.85 -5.43
CA GLY A 54 12.64 -2.97 -5.76
C GLY A 54 11.77 -3.29 -4.55
N LEU A 55 12.21 -2.96 -3.34
CA LEU A 55 11.54 -3.38 -2.10
C LEU A 55 10.85 -2.22 -1.39
N VAL A 56 9.64 -2.49 -0.91
CA VAL A 56 8.95 -1.71 0.12
C VAL A 56 8.78 -2.59 1.35
N ARG A 57 9.16 -2.08 2.52
CA ARG A 57 9.05 -2.79 3.81
C ARG A 57 7.97 -2.13 4.65
N ILE A 58 6.94 -2.89 4.97
CA ILE A 58 5.76 -2.43 5.68
C ILE A 58 5.73 -3.15 7.03
N SER A 59 6.11 -2.46 8.10
CA SER A 59 6.09 -3.05 9.44
C SER A 59 4.68 -3.02 10.02
N ARG A 60 4.34 -4.02 10.84
CA ARG A 60 3.06 -4.04 11.57
C ARG A 60 2.85 -2.76 12.39
N ALA A 61 3.88 -2.33 13.11
CA ALA A 61 3.83 -1.13 13.94
C ALA A 61 3.52 0.13 13.13
N TRP A 62 4.04 0.24 11.90
CA TRP A 62 3.70 1.36 11.02
C TRP A 62 2.24 1.31 10.58
N VAL A 63 1.72 0.12 10.23
CA VAL A 63 0.31 -0.06 9.84
C VAL A 63 -0.62 0.28 11.00
N GLU A 64 -0.35 -0.23 12.20
CA GLU A 64 -1.15 0.06 13.40
C GLU A 64 -1.17 1.55 13.71
N LYS A 65 -0.02 2.23 13.58
CA LYS A 65 0.06 3.68 13.72
C LYS A 65 -0.77 4.40 12.65
N ALA A 66 -0.69 3.97 11.39
CA ALA A 66 -1.46 4.57 10.30
C ALA A 66 -2.97 4.41 10.49
N ILE A 67 -3.43 3.23 10.93
CA ILE A 67 -4.83 2.97 11.30
C ILE A 67 -5.29 3.94 12.39
N ALA A 68 -4.48 4.11 13.45
CA ALA A 68 -4.79 5.02 14.54
C ALA A 68 -4.84 6.49 14.08
N GLU A 69 -3.92 6.92 13.20
CA GLU A 69 -3.91 8.27 12.62
C GLU A 69 -5.18 8.52 11.78
N ILE A 70 -5.58 7.57 10.94
CA ILE A 70 -6.79 7.66 10.11
C ILE A 70 -8.05 7.72 10.97
N ALA A 71 -8.16 6.80 11.94
CA ALA A 71 -9.31 6.75 12.85
C ALA A 71 -9.42 8.00 13.74
N GLY A 72 -8.28 8.61 14.12
CA GLY A 72 -8.27 9.85 14.90
C GLY A 72 -8.59 11.11 14.10
N PHE A 73 -8.29 11.12 12.80
CA PHE A 73 -8.53 12.29 11.94
C PHE A 73 -9.99 12.38 11.47
N PHE A 74 -10.60 11.24 11.17
CA PHE A 74 -11.99 11.19 10.72
C PHE A 74 -12.89 10.80 11.89
N VAL A 75 -13.82 11.69 12.28
CA VAL A 75 -14.92 11.39 13.23
C VAL A 75 -15.94 10.46 12.55
N MET A 76 -15.51 9.27 12.15
CA MET A 76 -16.29 8.24 11.49
C MET A 76 -16.06 6.89 12.20
N ASP A 77 -17.00 5.96 12.05
CA ASP A 77 -16.93 4.61 12.64
C ASP A 77 -15.92 3.71 11.91
N TYR A 78 -14.63 3.99 12.06
CA TYR A 78 -13.54 3.13 11.58
C TYR A 78 -13.30 1.96 12.53
N SER A 79 -12.91 0.80 11.97
CA SER A 79 -12.53 -0.39 12.77
C SER A 79 -11.17 -0.17 13.44
N SER A 80 -11.12 0.19 14.72
CA SER A 80 -9.93 0.82 15.33
C SER A 80 -8.69 -0.07 15.46
N ARG A 81 -8.76 -1.35 15.06
CA ARG A 81 -7.67 -2.33 15.21
C ARG A 81 -7.44 -3.12 13.94
N ILE A 82 -6.18 -3.48 13.69
CA ILE A 82 -5.77 -4.27 12.52
C ILE A 82 -6.43 -5.66 12.50
N GLU A 83 -6.69 -6.25 13.66
CA GLU A 83 -7.36 -7.55 13.78
C GLU A 83 -8.86 -7.50 13.43
N GLU A 84 -9.44 -6.31 13.23
CA GLU A 84 -10.83 -6.16 12.79
C GLU A 84 -10.95 -6.11 11.25
N CYS A 85 -9.83 -6.22 10.54
CA CYS A 85 -9.80 -6.36 9.10
C CYS A 85 -9.97 -7.83 8.66
N SER A 86 -10.46 -7.99 7.44
CA SER A 86 -10.42 -9.24 6.70
C SER A 86 -8.98 -9.73 6.56
N SER A 87 -8.78 -11.05 6.57
CA SER A 87 -7.49 -11.66 6.27
C SER A 87 -6.97 -11.37 4.86
N THR A 88 -7.81 -10.86 3.95
CA THR A 88 -7.38 -10.40 2.63
C THR A 88 -6.92 -8.96 2.67
N ALA A 89 -5.76 -8.67 2.09
CA ALA A 89 -5.29 -7.33 1.80
C ALA A 89 -5.05 -7.18 0.30
N THR A 90 -5.15 -5.95 -0.20
CA THR A 90 -4.87 -5.62 -1.59
C THR A 90 -3.60 -4.79 -1.69
N ILE A 91 -2.70 -5.18 -2.57
CA ILE A 91 -1.48 -4.45 -2.91
C ILE A 91 -1.65 -3.91 -4.32
N GLU A 92 -1.48 -2.62 -4.50
CA GLU A 92 -1.70 -1.94 -5.78
C GLU A 92 -0.47 -1.16 -6.19
N VAL A 93 -0.07 -1.27 -7.45
CA VAL A 93 0.78 -0.28 -8.09
C VAL A 93 -0.12 0.74 -8.73
N LEU A 94 -0.10 1.96 -8.17
CA LEU A 94 -1.04 3.02 -8.52
C LEU A 94 -0.88 3.44 -9.98
N SER A 95 -2.00 3.80 -10.61
CA SER A 95 -1.98 4.48 -11.89
C SER A 95 -1.46 5.92 -11.75
N GLU A 96 -1.05 6.53 -12.86
CA GLU A 96 -0.66 7.94 -12.88
C GLU A 96 -1.80 8.87 -12.42
N HIS A 97 -3.04 8.53 -12.79
CA HIS A 97 -4.22 9.26 -12.34
C HIS A 97 -4.37 9.20 -10.81
N ASP A 98 -4.24 8.01 -10.23
CA ASP A 98 -4.40 7.83 -8.78
C ASP A 98 -3.25 8.48 -8.01
N LEU A 99 -2.03 8.37 -8.52
CA LEU A 99 -0.87 9.09 -7.98
C LEU A 99 -1.09 10.61 -7.97
N SER A 100 -1.62 11.16 -9.07
CA SER A 100 -1.92 12.58 -9.17
C SER A 100 -2.98 13.01 -8.14
N ALA A 101 -4.00 12.18 -7.94
CA ALA A 101 -5.02 12.41 -6.91
C ALA A 101 -4.41 12.37 -5.50
N VAL A 102 -3.51 11.44 -5.21
CA VAL A 102 -2.82 11.36 -3.92
C VAL A 102 -1.89 12.57 -3.71
N VAL A 103 -1.15 13.00 -4.74
CA VAL A 103 -0.32 14.21 -4.68
C VAL A 103 -1.16 15.43 -4.34
N ALA A 104 -2.28 15.61 -5.03
CA ALA A 104 -3.20 16.73 -4.79
C ALA A 104 -3.77 16.68 -3.36
N ALA A 105 -4.19 15.50 -2.89
CA ALA A 105 -4.66 15.32 -1.52
C ALA A 105 -3.56 15.65 -0.51
N ARG A 106 -2.32 15.21 -0.73
CA ARG A 106 -1.21 15.48 0.19
C ARG A 106 -0.84 16.96 0.25
N GLN A 107 -0.97 17.68 -0.86
CA GLN A 107 -0.79 19.13 -0.90
C GLN A 107 -1.91 19.86 -0.17
N LEU A 108 -3.17 19.44 -0.35
CA LEU A 108 -4.32 20.04 0.31
C LEU A 108 -4.26 19.86 1.84
N TYR A 109 -3.78 18.70 2.29
CA TYR A 109 -3.66 18.33 3.71
C TYR A 109 -2.20 18.38 4.19
N ALA A 110 -1.40 19.33 3.70
CA ALA A 110 0.03 19.42 4.04
C ALA A 110 0.28 19.57 5.56
N GLU A 111 -0.57 20.32 6.24
CA GLU A 111 -0.51 20.58 7.70
C GLU A 111 -1.19 19.49 8.53
N ALA A 112 -1.87 18.53 7.89
CA ALA A 112 -2.52 17.42 8.57
C ALA A 112 -1.51 16.30 8.88
N PRO A 113 -1.82 15.43 9.85
CA PRO A 113 -1.07 14.20 10.07
C PRO A 113 -0.92 13.38 8.77
N PRO A 114 0.08 12.50 8.66
CA PRO A 114 0.35 11.74 7.43
C PRO A 114 -0.78 10.82 6.97
N MET A 115 -1.69 10.43 7.88
CA MET A 115 -2.89 9.63 7.57
C MET A 115 -2.61 8.36 6.74
N GLY A 116 -1.52 7.65 7.08
CA GLY A 116 -1.13 6.43 6.37
C GLY A 116 -0.47 6.64 5.01
N ILE A 117 -0.13 7.88 4.63
CA ILE A 117 0.68 8.21 3.45
C ILE A 117 2.09 8.59 3.92
N ALA A 118 3.04 7.66 3.75
CA ALA A 118 4.43 7.88 4.17
C ALA A 118 5.21 8.83 3.24
N PRO A 119 5.11 8.74 1.90
CA PRO A 119 5.80 9.66 1.00
C PRO A 119 5.29 11.09 1.10
N SER A 120 6.19 12.06 0.95
CA SER A 120 5.81 13.45 0.69
C SER A 120 5.28 13.63 -0.73
N ALA A 121 4.54 14.72 -0.98
CA ALA A 121 4.08 15.05 -2.34
C ALA A 121 5.24 15.16 -3.34
N GLY A 122 6.39 15.71 -2.92
CA GLY A 122 7.58 15.80 -3.76
C GLY A 122 8.13 14.43 -4.17
N GLN A 123 8.13 13.46 -3.25
CA GLN A 123 8.55 12.09 -3.56
C GLN A 123 7.58 11.40 -4.54
N LEU A 124 6.27 11.63 -4.37
CA LEU A 124 5.26 11.03 -5.25
C LEU A 124 5.30 11.59 -6.67
N ILE A 125 5.62 12.88 -6.83
CA ILE A 125 5.82 13.50 -8.16
C ILE A 125 6.99 12.85 -8.91
N THR A 126 8.00 12.37 -8.18
CA THR A 126 9.17 11.69 -8.76
C THR A 126 8.97 10.18 -8.91
N ALA A 127 7.80 9.63 -8.60
CA ALA A 127 7.56 8.20 -8.71
C ALA A 127 7.58 7.74 -10.18
N GLU A 128 8.07 6.52 -10.42
CA GLU A 128 8.29 5.95 -11.76
C GLU A 128 7.10 5.13 -12.28
N ASN A 129 5.95 5.18 -11.58
CA ASN A 129 4.77 4.37 -11.93
C ASN A 129 4.26 4.57 -13.37
N ARG A 130 4.50 5.75 -13.97
CA ARG A 130 4.02 6.08 -15.34
C ARG A 130 4.58 5.15 -16.41
N ASP A 131 5.74 4.55 -16.17
CA ASP A 131 6.41 3.70 -17.16
C ASP A 131 5.87 2.26 -17.14
N TYR A 132 4.92 1.96 -16.24
CA TYR A 132 4.38 0.62 -16.03
C TYR A 132 2.84 0.61 -16.05
N GLU A 133 2.28 -0.55 -16.40
CA GLU A 133 0.84 -0.81 -16.27
C GLU A 133 0.48 -0.96 -14.78
N PRO A 134 -0.61 -0.33 -14.29
CA PRO A 134 -1.09 -0.51 -12.93
C PRO A 134 -1.41 -1.97 -12.68
N ARG A 135 -1.13 -2.46 -11.47
CA ARG A 135 -1.37 -3.86 -11.12
C ARG A 135 -1.90 -3.98 -9.72
N VAL A 136 -2.92 -4.82 -9.56
CA VAL A 136 -3.56 -5.12 -8.29
C VAL A 136 -3.32 -6.59 -7.97
N VAL A 137 -2.84 -6.87 -6.76
CA VAL A 137 -2.61 -8.22 -6.24
C VAL A 137 -3.31 -8.36 -4.90
N THR A 138 -4.18 -9.35 -4.77
CA THR A 138 -4.81 -9.69 -3.49
C THR A 138 -3.98 -10.76 -2.79
N VAL A 139 -3.73 -10.57 -1.50
CA VAL A 139 -2.95 -11.47 -0.66
C VAL A 139 -3.73 -11.86 0.60
N THR A 140 -3.63 -13.12 0.98
CA THR A 140 -4.16 -13.61 2.26
C THR A 140 -3.07 -13.54 3.32
N LEU A 141 -3.40 -12.90 4.44
CA LEU A 141 -2.58 -12.65 5.62
C LEU A 141 -3.31 -13.24 6.85
N ASP A 142 -3.59 -14.53 6.81
CA ASP A 142 -4.30 -15.29 7.87
C ASP A 142 -3.34 -16.06 8.79
N ARG A 143 -2.03 -15.98 8.53
CA ARG A 143 -0.97 -16.67 9.27
C ARG A 143 -0.07 -15.68 10.02
N PRO A 144 0.36 -16.00 11.25
CA PRO A 144 1.25 -15.16 12.04
C PRO A 144 2.71 -15.30 11.56
N ASP A 145 2.96 -14.99 10.29
CA ASP A 145 4.31 -15.00 9.73
C ASP A 145 5.14 -13.86 10.36
N ARG A 146 6.42 -14.09 10.67
CA ARG A 146 7.29 -12.96 11.07
C ARG A 146 7.54 -12.04 9.88
N VAL A 147 7.85 -12.62 8.73
CA VAL A 147 8.08 -11.90 7.48
C VAL A 147 7.26 -12.54 6.38
N ARG A 148 6.54 -11.71 5.62
CA ARG A 148 5.82 -12.13 4.41
C ARG A 148 6.41 -11.41 3.21
N LEU A 149 6.79 -12.14 2.17
CA LEU A 149 7.20 -11.57 0.89
C LEU A 149 6.07 -11.71 -0.13
N VAL A 150 5.76 -10.62 -0.82
CA VAL A 150 4.84 -10.59 -1.97
C VAL A 150 5.60 -10.03 -3.15
N VAL A 151 5.54 -10.71 -4.30
CA VAL A 151 6.15 -10.24 -5.54
C VAL A 151 5.06 -9.70 -6.46
N VAL A 152 5.25 -8.47 -6.95
CA VAL A 152 4.40 -7.83 -7.95
C VAL A 152 5.23 -7.64 -9.20
N ALA A 153 4.91 -8.38 -10.26
CA ALA A 153 5.55 -8.23 -11.56
C ALA A 153 4.82 -7.14 -12.36
N LEU A 154 5.54 -6.14 -12.87
CA LEU A 154 4.96 -5.05 -13.64
C LEU A 154 5.30 -5.16 -15.11
N LYS A 155 4.29 -4.92 -15.94
CA LYS A 155 4.46 -4.85 -17.38
C LYS A 155 4.85 -3.42 -17.76
N PRO A 156 6.00 -3.20 -18.43
CA PRO A 156 6.34 -1.89 -18.96
C PRO A 156 5.29 -1.42 -19.96
N ARG A 157 4.94 -0.14 -19.92
CA ARG A 157 4.18 0.47 -21.01
C ARG A 157 5.10 0.61 -22.21
N VAL A 158 4.69 0.06 -23.35
CA VAL A 158 5.36 0.33 -24.60
C VAL A 158 5.16 1.82 -24.89
N GLN A 159 6.22 2.62 -24.78
CA GLN A 159 6.18 4.00 -25.26
C GLN A 159 5.99 3.92 -26.78
N VAL A 160 4.81 4.32 -27.25
CA VAL A 160 4.60 4.59 -28.67
C VAL A 160 5.21 5.97 -28.90
N GLU A 161 6.39 5.98 -29.51
CA GLU A 161 7.04 7.21 -30.02
C GLU A 161 6.15 7.92 -31.06
#